data_AF-A0A3A9ET90-F1
#
_entry.id   AF-A0A3A9ET90-F1
#
_cell.length_a   1.000
_cell.length_b   1.000
_cell.length_c   1.000
_cell.angle_alpha   90.00
_cell.angle_beta   90.00
_cell.angle_gamma   90.00
#
_symmetry.space_group_name_H-M   'P 1'
#
loop_
_entity.id
_entity.type
_entity.pdbx_description
1 polymer ?
#
loop_
_entity_poly.entity_id
_entity_poly.type
_entity_poly.pdbx_seq_one_letter_code
_entity_poly.pdbx_strand_id
1 'polypeptide(L)'
;MGGTKEEIWNLQETLVKDGYICSVLKTSHAFHTPMMSGAAKKFAEFLQTFNMKEPKFKIISNITGNLAEQGQMSQPQYWSEQIIHPVKFEDVLSYTLQEENIVFLETGGRTLCSLAKKHKEIKESHVFIPCIRHPQEKKHTSS
;
A
#
# COMPACT_ATOMS: atom_id res chain seq x y z
N MET A 1 0.74 -9.38 -8.76
CA MET A 1 1.68 -10.50 -8.53
C MET A 1 3.06 -10.07 -9.02
N GLY A 2 4.12 -10.54 -8.37
CA GLY A 2 5.50 -10.21 -8.72
C GLY A 2 6.34 -11.48 -8.84
N GLY A 3 7.29 -11.48 -9.77
CA GLY A 3 8.16 -12.61 -10.08
C GLY A 3 9.09 -12.24 -11.22
N THR A 4 9.81 -13.21 -11.76
CA THR A 4 10.61 -13.00 -12.96
C THR A 4 9.72 -12.65 -14.15
N LYS A 5 10.32 -12.04 -15.18
CA LYS A 5 9.60 -11.64 -16.39
C LYS A 5 8.91 -12.82 -17.05
N GLU A 6 9.56 -13.98 -17.06
CA GLU A 6 9.07 -15.22 -17.65
C GLU A 6 7.89 -15.81 -16.86
N GLU A 7 7.99 -15.86 -15.53
CA GLU A 7 6.89 -16.31 -14.66
C GLU A 7 5.64 -15.41 -14.81
N ILE A 8 5.83 -14.08 -14.84
CA ILE A 8 4.72 -13.13 -15.00
C ILE A 8 4.06 -13.28 -16.37
N TRP A 9 4.81 -13.54 -17.44
CA TRP A 9 4.23 -13.76 -18.76
C TRP A 9 3.48 -15.08 -18.87
N ASN A 10 4.05 -16.18 -18.38
CA ASN A 10 3.39 -17.48 -18.38
C ASN A 10 2.07 -17.42 -17.57
N LEU A 11 2.09 -16.72 -16.43
CA LEU A 11 0.92 -16.51 -15.60
C LEU A 11 -0.12 -15.60 -16.27
N GLN A 12 0.31 -14.54 -16.95
CA GLN A 12 -0.57 -13.69 -17.73
C GLN A 12 -1.26 -14.47 -18.85
N GLU A 13 -0.53 -15.28 -19.62
CA GLU A 13 -1.10 -16.08 -20.69
C GLU A 13 -2.16 -17.05 -20.18
N THR A 14 -1.88 -17.70 -19.05
CA THR A 14 -2.81 -18.63 -18.41
C THR A 14 -4.08 -17.90 -17.98
N LEU A 15 -3.95 -16.78 -17.26
CA LEU A 15 -5.10 -16.01 -16.78
C LEU A 15 -5.94 -15.39 -17.91
N VAL A 16 -5.30 -14.97 -19.01
CA VAL A 16 -6.01 -14.45 -20.19
C VAL A 16 -6.77 -15.56 -20.90
N LYS A 17 -6.20 -16.78 -21.00
CA LYS A 17 -6.92 -17.96 -21.53
C LYS A 17 -8.15 -18.29 -20.70
N ASP A 18 -8.05 -18.11 -19.38
CA ASP A 18 -9.16 -18.32 -18.43
C ASP A 18 -10.17 -17.14 -18.39
N GLY A 19 -9.98 -16.11 -19.21
CA GLY A 19 -10.91 -14.98 -19.36
C GLY A 19 -10.70 -13.82 -18.38
N TYR A 20 -9.62 -13.83 -17.59
CA TYR A 20 -9.31 -12.75 -16.66
C TYR A 20 -8.60 -11.58 -17.34
N ILE A 21 -8.98 -10.35 -16.96
CA ILE A 21 -8.31 -9.12 -17.42
C ILE A 21 -6.97 -8.98 -16.68
N CYS A 22 -5.88 -9.04 -17.43
CA CYS A 22 -4.52 -8.90 -16.90
C CYS A 22 -3.79 -7.71 -17.54
N SER A 23 -3.03 -6.97 -16.73
CA SER A 23 -2.16 -5.90 -17.21
C SER A 23 -0.79 -6.01 -16.55
N VAL A 24 0.27 -6.05 -17.35
CA VAL A 24 1.65 -6.06 -16.87
C VAL A 24 2.06 -4.62 -16.57
N LEU A 25 2.46 -4.37 -15.33
CA LEU A 25 2.94 -3.05 -14.92
C LEU A 25 4.36 -2.82 -15.44
N LYS A 26 4.60 -1.68 -16.09
CA LYS A 26 5.93 -1.23 -16.50
C LYS A 26 6.68 -0.65 -15.28
N THR A 27 7.14 -1.52 -14.39
CA THR A 27 8.04 -1.14 -13.29
C THR A 27 9.46 -1.62 -13.58
N SER A 28 10.46 -0.88 -13.10
CA SER A 28 11.87 -1.24 -13.32
C SER A 28 12.28 -2.52 -12.58
N HIS A 29 11.59 -2.86 -11.50
CA HIS A 29 11.85 -4.03 -10.66
C HIS A 29 10.54 -4.65 -10.17
N ALA A 30 10.57 -5.95 -9.86
CA ALA A 30 9.49 -6.67 -9.19
C ALA A 30 9.54 -6.37 -7.68
N PHE A 31 9.00 -5.21 -7.29
CA PHE A 31 8.85 -4.82 -5.89
C PHE A 31 7.97 -5.81 -5.12
N HIS A 32 8.17 -5.96 -3.80
CA HIS A 32 7.45 -6.92 -2.95
C HIS A 32 7.62 -8.39 -3.36
N THR A 33 8.82 -8.75 -3.84
CA THR A 33 9.21 -10.14 -4.12
C THR A 33 10.54 -10.48 -3.43
N PRO A 34 10.84 -11.77 -3.20
CA PRO A 34 12.14 -12.21 -2.66
C PRO A 34 13.35 -11.75 -3.49
N MET A 35 13.16 -11.39 -4.76
CA MET A 35 14.20 -10.83 -5.63
C MET A 35 14.75 -9.50 -5.11
N MET A 36 14.04 -8.82 -4.21
CA MET A 36 14.49 -7.60 -3.53
C MET A 36 15.27 -7.86 -2.24
N SER A 37 15.45 -9.11 -1.80
CA SER A 37 16.12 -9.47 -0.53
C SER A 37 17.51 -8.86 -0.37
N GLY A 38 18.33 -8.86 -1.44
CA GLY A 38 19.65 -8.24 -1.44
C GLY A 38 19.62 -6.72 -1.26
N ALA A 39 18.66 -6.04 -1.90
CA ALA A 39 18.45 -4.60 -1.75
C ALA A 39 17.86 -4.27 -0.36
N ALA A 40 16.94 -5.09 0.13
CA ALA A 40 16.33 -4.96 1.45
C ALA A 40 17.37 -5.08 2.57
N LYS A 41 18.34 -6.00 2.46
CA LYS A 41 19.44 -6.12 3.43
C LYS A 41 20.30 -4.85 3.47
N LYS A 42 20.73 -4.34 2.31
CA LYS A 42 21.49 -3.09 2.23
C LYS A 42 20.70 -1.90 2.77
N PHE A 43 19.38 -1.89 2.56
CA PHE A 43 18.51 -0.87 3.10
C PHE A 43 18.42 -0.94 4.63
N ALA A 44 18.33 -2.14 5.23
CA ALA A 44 18.39 -2.29 6.68
C ALA A 44 19.73 -1.81 7.26
N GLU A 45 20.85 -2.15 6.62
CA GLU A 45 22.19 -1.68 7.02
C GLU A 45 22.29 -0.14 6.95
N PHE A 46 21.73 0.48 5.91
CA PHE A 46 21.65 1.93 5.81
C PHE A 46 20.77 2.53 6.92
N LEU A 47 19.61 1.95 7.20
CA LEU A 47 18.73 2.44 8.27
C LEU A 47 19.35 2.35 9.67
N GLN A 48 20.27 1.40 9.90
CA GLN A 48 21.03 1.32 11.16
C GLN A 48 21.91 2.55 11.41
N THR A 49 22.23 3.35 10.39
CA THR A 49 22.99 4.60 10.59
C THR A 49 22.14 5.74 11.16
N PHE A 50 20.82 5.53 11.31
CA PHE A 50 19.88 6.51 11.85
C PHE A 50 19.42 6.12 13.25
N ASN A 51 19.20 7.13 14.11
CA ASN A 51 18.52 6.91 15.37
C ASN A 51 17.00 6.85 15.13
N MET A 52 16.49 5.65 14.87
CA MET A 52 15.08 5.39 14.62
C MET A 52 14.28 5.52 15.92
N LYS A 53 13.20 6.30 15.87
CA LYS A 53 12.37 6.61 17.04
C LYS A 53 10.95 6.13 16.84
N GLU A 54 10.29 5.89 17.96
CA GLU A 54 8.91 5.47 17.97
C GLU A 54 7.99 6.50 17.30
N PRO A 55 7.09 6.07 16.40
CA PRO A 55 6.08 6.95 15.85
C PRO A 55 5.22 7.57 16.96
N LYS A 56 4.97 8.87 16.86
CA LYS A 56 4.07 9.57 17.79
C LYS A 56 2.60 9.26 17.54
N PHE A 57 2.29 8.77 16.34
CA PHE A 57 0.94 8.45 15.91
C PHE A 57 0.81 6.94 15.76
N LYS A 58 -0.41 6.44 15.98
CA LYS A 58 -0.76 5.06 15.67
C LYS A 58 -0.61 4.85 14.16
N ILE A 59 0.16 3.83 13.78
CA ILE A 59 0.34 3.43 12.38
C ILE A 59 -0.14 2.00 12.23
N ILE A 60 -0.93 1.73 11.19
CA ILE A 60 -1.34 0.38 10.82
C ILE A 60 -0.30 -0.15 9.86
N SER A 61 0.29 -1.30 10.19
CA SER A 61 1.35 -1.89 9.37
C SER A 61 0.77 -2.50 8.10
N ASN A 62 1.38 -2.17 6.96
CA ASN A 62 1.06 -2.81 5.67
C ASN A 62 1.47 -4.29 5.61
N ILE A 63 2.31 -4.77 6.53
CA ILE A 63 2.74 -6.17 6.60
C ILE A 63 1.70 -6.99 7.37
N THR A 64 1.20 -6.46 8.49
CA THR A 64 0.30 -7.21 9.38
C THR A 64 -1.18 -6.91 9.14
N GLY A 65 -1.51 -5.76 8.55
CA GLY A 65 -2.89 -5.26 8.44
C GLY A 65 -3.47 -4.71 9.75
N ASN A 66 -2.67 -4.65 10.81
CA ASN A 66 -3.09 -4.26 12.16
C ASN A 66 -2.24 -3.12 12.71
N LEU A 67 -2.64 -2.57 13.86
CA LEU A 67 -1.83 -1.58 14.57
C LEU A 67 -0.41 -2.12 14.78
N ALA A 68 0.60 -1.33 14.42
CA ALA A 68 1.99 -1.68 14.63
C ALA A 68 2.29 -1.78 16.12
N GLU A 69 3.06 -2.81 16.49
CA GLU A 69 3.47 -3.02 17.87
C GLU A 69 4.47 -1.95 18.32
N GLN A 70 4.49 -1.65 19.61
CA GLN A 70 5.41 -0.68 20.18
C GLN A 70 6.87 -1.10 19.89
N GLY A 71 7.67 -0.18 19.35
CA GLY A 71 9.07 -0.43 19.03
C GLY A 71 9.29 -1.12 17.68
N GLN A 72 8.24 -1.68 17.05
CA GLN A 72 8.35 -2.43 15.80
C GLN A 72 8.90 -1.56 14.67
N MET A 73 8.32 -0.36 14.48
CA MET A 73 8.75 0.57 13.42
C MET A 73 10.04 1.33 13.75
N SER A 74 10.53 1.21 14.99
CA SER A 74 11.85 1.69 15.40
C SER A 74 12.97 0.71 15.02
N GLN A 75 12.64 -0.50 14.56
CA GLN A 75 13.63 -1.48 14.09
C GLN A 75 13.90 -1.31 12.58
N PRO A 76 15.16 -1.16 12.14
CA PRO A 76 15.53 -1.14 10.72
C PRO A 76 15.00 -2.34 9.92
N GLN A 77 14.95 -3.52 10.55
CA GLN A 77 14.53 -4.78 9.95
C GLN A 77 13.07 -4.72 9.47
N TYR A 78 12.18 -4.08 10.23
CA TYR A 78 10.77 -3.90 9.86
C TYR A 78 10.63 -3.26 8.47
N TRP A 79 11.41 -2.23 8.19
CA TRP A 79 11.33 -1.51 6.91
C TRP A 79 11.91 -2.32 5.74
N SER A 80 12.91 -3.15 6.01
CA SER A 80 13.43 -4.09 5.02
C SER A 80 12.41 -5.20 4.70
N GLU A 81 11.70 -5.69 5.70
CA GLU A 81 10.61 -6.65 5.55
C GLU A 81 9.45 -6.03 4.76
N GLN A 82 9.11 -4.76 5.02
CA GLN A 82 8.05 -4.06 4.30
C GLN A 82 8.28 -3.99 2.78
N ILE A 83 9.53 -3.89 2.35
CA ILE A 83 9.89 -3.84 0.91
C ILE A 83 9.61 -5.16 0.20
N ILE A 84 9.76 -6.28 0.90
CA ILE A 84 9.70 -7.63 0.31
C ILE A 84 8.36 -8.32 0.55
N HIS A 85 7.63 -7.94 1.60
CA HIS A 85 6.32 -8.49 1.90
C HIS A 85 5.21 -7.76 1.11
N PRO A 86 4.13 -8.48 0.75
CA PRO A 86 2.98 -7.88 0.08
C PRO A 86 2.31 -6.85 0.99
N VAL A 87 1.75 -5.80 0.37
CA VAL A 87 0.94 -4.79 1.06
C VAL A 87 -0.46 -5.35 1.31
N LYS A 88 -0.81 -5.55 2.58
CA LYS A 88 -2.13 -6.02 3.02
C LYS A 88 -3.16 -4.88 3.09
N PHE A 89 -3.38 -4.19 1.98
CA PHE A 89 -4.23 -3.00 1.94
C PHE A 89 -5.69 -3.25 2.35
N GLU A 90 -6.25 -4.41 1.97
CA GLU A 90 -7.61 -4.80 2.36
C GLU A 90 -7.73 -4.99 3.88
N ASP A 91 -6.75 -5.64 4.50
CA ASP A 91 -6.73 -5.83 5.96
C ASP A 91 -6.58 -4.49 6.69
N VAL A 92 -5.72 -3.60 6.17
CA VAL A 92 -5.57 -2.22 6.70
C VAL A 92 -6.92 -1.49 6.65
N LEU A 93 -7.63 -1.57 5.53
CA LEU A 93 -8.95 -0.94 5.41
C LEU A 93 -9.95 -1.56 6.38
N SER A 94 -10.05 -2.89 6.41
CA SER A 94 -10.94 -3.62 7.30
C SER A 94 -10.71 -3.22 8.77
N TYR A 95 -9.44 -3.10 9.20
CA TYR A 95 -9.10 -2.61 10.54
C TYR A 95 -9.64 -1.19 10.78
N THR A 96 -9.41 -0.26 9.83
CA THR A 96 -9.85 1.14 9.99
C THR A 96 -11.35 1.35 9.92
N LEU A 97 -12.06 0.56 9.12
CA LEU A 97 -13.50 0.71 8.88
C LEU A 97 -14.36 0.20 10.05
N GLN A 98 -13.73 -0.45 11.04
CA GLN A 98 -14.35 -0.73 12.34
C GLN A 98 -14.73 0.55 13.08
N GLU A 99 -13.98 1.63 12.88
CA GLU A 99 -14.34 2.95 13.38
C GLU A 99 -15.52 3.51 12.57
N GLU A 100 -16.61 3.84 13.25
CA GLU A 100 -17.84 4.28 12.59
C GLU A 100 -17.66 5.64 11.92
N ASN A 101 -17.02 6.59 12.60
CA ASN A 101 -16.85 7.96 12.12
C ASN A 101 -15.37 8.23 11.84
N ILE A 102 -14.92 7.90 10.63
CA ILE A 102 -13.54 8.09 10.19
C ILE A 102 -13.45 8.85 8.86
N VAL A 103 -12.47 9.75 8.79
CA VAL A 103 -12.12 10.51 7.59
C VAL A 103 -10.75 10.05 7.09
N PHE A 104 -10.71 9.50 5.90
CA PHE A 104 -9.49 9.14 5.19
C PHE A 104 -9.02 10.31 4.33
N LEU A 105 -7.80 10.78 4.60
CA LEU A 105 -7.14 11.83 3.83
C LEU A 105 -5.99 11.21 3.03
N GLU A 106 -6.10 11.13 1.71
CA GLU A 106 -5.01 10.65 0.84
C GLU A 106 -4.08 11.82 0.51
N THR A 107 -2.86 11.75 1.06
CA THR A 107 -1.79 12.68 0.71
C THR A 107 -1.12 12.21 -0.58
N GLY A 108 -1.14 13.05 -1.61
CA GLY A 108 -0.71 12.67 -2.96
C GLY A 108 -1.90 12.52 -3.90
N GLY A 109 -1.94 11.44 -4.68
CA GLY A 109 -2.93 11.23 -5.75
C GLY A 109 -4.36 10.92 -5.25
N ARG A 110 -5.09 10.11 -6.02
CA ARG A 110 -6.48 9.70 -5.71
C ARG A 110 -6.69 8.19 -5.73
N THR A 111 -5.60 7.44 -5.86
CA THR A 111 -5.66 6.01 -6.18
C THR A 111 -6.12 5.21 -4.98
N LEU A 112 -5.62 5.54 -3.78
CA LEU A 112 -5.98 4.82 -2.56
C LEU A 112 -7.43 5.10 -2.18
N CYS A 113 -7.90 6.36 -2.26
CA CYS A 113 -9.30 6.69 -2.07
C CYS A 113 -10.21 5.97 -3.08
N SER A 114 -9.80 5.90 -4.34
CA SER A 114 -10.60 5.22 -5.38
C SER A 114 -10.65 3.71 -5.17
N LEU A 115 -9.56 3.11 -4.70
CA LEU A 115 -9.50 1.68 -4.37
C LEU A 115 -10.29 1.37 -3.10
N ALA A 116 -10.12 2.18 -2.05
CA ALA A 116 -10.80 2.02 -0.78
C ALA A 116 -12.32 2.06 -0.95
N LYS A 117 -12.85 2.98 -1.77
CA LYS A 117 -14.29 3.07 -2.09
C LYS A 117 -14.93 1.81 -2.67
N LYS A 118 -14.13 0.82 -3.10
CA LYS A 118 -14.63 -0.49 -3.57
C LYS A 118 -14.78 -1.52 -2.44
N HIS A 119 -14.35 -1.19 -1.22
CA HIS A 119 -14.39 -2.08 -0.08
C HIS A 119 -15.84 -2.28 0.39
N LYS A 120 -16.22 -3.54 0.62
CA LYS A 120 -17.61 -3.95 0.93
C LYS A 120 -18.14 -3.44 2.28
N GLU A 121 -17.23 -3.10 3.20
CA GLU A 121 -17.56 -2.74 4.59
C GLU A 121 -17.72 -1.22 4.81
N ILE A 122 -17.66 -0.43 3.73
CA ILE A 122 -17.85 1.02 3.81
C ILE A 122 -19.28 1.36 4.22
N LYS A 123 -19.38 2.33 5.12
CA LYS A 123 -20.63 2.93 5.60
C LYS A 123 -20.74 4.37 5.12
N GLU A 124 -21.94 4.94 5.19
CA GLU A 124 -22.19 6.35 4.81
C GLU A 124 -21.38 7.35 5.65
N SER A 125 -21.03 6.97 6.89
CA SER A 125 -20.21 7.76 7.82
C SER A 125 -18.71 7.78 7.47
N HIS A 126 -18.25 6.96 6.52
CA HIS A 126 -16.85 6.92 6.09
C HIS A 126 -16.58 7.92 4.97
N VAL A 127 -15.69 8.87 5.21
CA VAL A 127 -15.38 9.94 4.27
C VAL A 127 -13.99 9.75 3.67
N PHE A 128 -13.86 9.88 2.35
CA PHE A 128 -12.58 9.74 1.63
C PHE A 128 -12.25 11.01 0.84
N ILE A 129 -11.14 11.67 1.18
CA ILE A 129 -10.73 12.97 0.65
C ILE A 129 -9.32 12.84 0.04
N PRO A 130 -9.16 12.92 -1.29
CA PRO A 130 -7.86 13.08 -1.91
C PRO A 130 -7.36 14.52 -1.80
N CYS A 131 -6.10 14.73 -1.39
CA CYS A 131 -5.53 16.08 -1.25
C CYS A 131 -5.21 16.74 -2.59
N ILE A 132 -4.76 15.99 -3.60
CA ILE A 132 -4.47 16.54 -4.92
C ILE A 132 -5.68 16.33 -5.83
N ARG A 133 -6.14 17.44 -6.43
CA ARG A 133 -7.25 17.44 -7.38
C ARG A 133 -6.90 16.69 -8.65
N HIS A 134 -7.91 16.08 -9.24
CA HIS A 134 -7.75 15.54 -10.59
C HIS A 134 -7.65 16.69 -11.61
N PRO A 135 -6.80 16.60 -12.65
CA PRO A 135 -6.72 17.63 -13.70
C PRO A 135 -8.06 17.94 -14.39
N GLN A 136 -9.03 17.01 -14.30
CA GLN A 136 -10.36 17.13 -14.92
C GLN A 136 -11.48 17.49 -13.93
N GLU A 137 -11.20 17.74 -12.65
CA GLU A 137 -12.22 18.22 -11.70
C GLU A 137 -12.53 19.70 -11.97
N LYS A 138 -13.78 19.98 -12.38
CA LYS A 138 -14.25 21.35 -12.61
C LYS A 138 -14.13 22.16 -11.31
N LYS A 139 -13.66 23.41 -11.43
CA LYS A 139 -13.64 24.37 -10.32
C LYS A 139 -15.07 24.52 -9.78
N HIS A 140 -15.30 24.18 -8.52
CA HIS A 140 -16.38 24.80 -7.77
C HIS A 140 -15.96 26.26 -7.52
N THR A 141 -16.34 27.15 -8.43
CA THR A 141 -16.41 28.58 -8.15
C THR A 141 -17.64 28.78 -7.29
N SER A 142 -17.47 28.90 -5.97
CA SER A 142 -18.50 29.52 -5.14
C SER A 142 -18.51 31.01 -5.49
N SER A 143 -19.62 31.47 -6.07
CA SER A 143 -20.01 32.88 -6.13
C SER A 143 -20.54 33.33 -4.78
#